data_AF-A0A949LZT6-F1
#
_entry.id   AF-A0A949LZT6-F1
#
_cell.length_a   1.000
_cell.length_b   1.000
_cell.length_c   1.000
_cell.angle_alpha   90.00
_cell.angle_beta   90.00
_cell.angle_gamma   90.00
#
_symmetry.space_group_name_H-M   'P 1'
#
loop_
_entity.id
_entity.type
_entity.pdbx_description
1 polymer ?
#
loop_
_entity_poly.entity_id
_entity_poly.type
_entity_poly.pdbx_seq_one_letter_code
_entity_poly.pdbx_strand_id
1 'polypeptide(L)'
;MVSKNAVTPRWLRNAFLATDVRVEIDGEWVGAEDAAHVLSRPLFVITAWNPYSEKMSAKANAVANRELRRRLLAMDATVRPAIGTDPNSDWSEESFAVEGIGRKKARGLGKEFGHHAIFELTREEQIVLGCTGDWTERRLHGPWSPSPQSGDDLRMVVKRVTGLDVDPHYVRASAIGWVHGDGLGAPCPGCGSGLELFGCDLEAKDGTPYRAMAFVCTDEELLLWGHQVDAVVRAVASTRWQYLQARADADGRGRIDRTHWAYCIELAD
;
A
#
# COMPACT_ATOMS: atom_id res chain seq x y z
N MET A 1 -24.94 4.07 4.25
CA MET A 1 -24.91 4.62 2.88
C MET A 1 -23.51 5.19 2.68
N VAL A 2 -22.60 4.43 2.06
CA VAL A 2 -21.20 4.87 1.89
C VAL A 2 -21.17 5.96 0.81
N SER A 3 -20.57 7.11 1.12
CA SER A 3 -20.55 8.29 0.27
C SER A 3 -19.93 7.97 -1.11
N LYS A 4 -20.65 8.30 -2.18
CA LYS A 4 -20.24 8.10 -3.58
C LYS A 4 -19.08 9.01 -4.04
N ASN A 5 -18.50 9.81 -3.14
CA ASN A 5 -17.45 10.80 -3.42
C ASN A 5 -16.23 10.71 -2.49
N ALA A 6 -16.04 9.61 -1.76
CA ALA A 6 -14.78 9.44 -1.00
C ALA A 6 -13.61 9.33 -1.98
N VAL A 7 -12.68 10.28 -1.92
CA VAL A 7 -11.40 10.22 -2.65
C VAL A 7 -10.68 8.95 -2.19
N THR A 8 -10.21 8.13 -3.13
CA THR A 8 -9.42 6.94 -2.79
C THR A 8 -8.15 7.38 -2.04
N PRO A 9 -7.94 6.96 -0.78
CA PRO A 9 -6.80 7.40 0.02
C PRO A 9 -5.47 7.10 -0.67
N ARG A 10 -4.46 7.95 -0.46
CA ARG A 10 -3.16 7.82 -1.15
C ARG A 10 -2.44 6.50 -0.81
N TRP A 11 -2.55 6.01 0.42
CA TRP A 11 -2.00 4.71 0.81
C TRP A 11 -2.57 3.56 -0.03
N LEU A 12 -3.88 3.57 -0.30
CA LEU A 12 -4.55 2.54 -1.09
C LEU A 12 -4.11 2.63 -2.56
N ARG A 13 -3.94 3.84 -3.08
CA ARG A 13 -3.36 4.07 -4.42
C ARG A 13 -1.94 3.51 -4.53
N ASN A 14 -1.12 3.71 -3.50
CA ASN A 14 0.25 3.20 -3.44
C ASN A 14 0.30 1.66 -3.28
N ALA A 15 -0.65 1.07 -2.54
CA ALA A 15 -0.80 -0.39 -2.47
C ALA A 15 -1.15 -1.01 -3.84
N PHE A 16 -2.02 -0.36 -4.63
CA PHE A 16 -2.22 -0.79 -6.03
C PHE A 16 -0.95 -0.63 -6.85
N LEU A 17 -0.25 0.51 -6.72
CA LEU A 17 1.00 0.75 -7.45
C LEU A 17 2.05 -0.34 -7.16
N ALA A 18 1.97 -0.94 -5.96
CA ALA A 18 2.79 -2.04 -5.47
C ALA A 18 2.56 -3.40 -6.05
N THR A 19 1.38 -3.62 -6.62
CA THR A 19 1.04 -4.94 -7.13
C THR A 19 2.07 -5.34 -8.18
N ASP A 20 2.71 -6.48 -7.95
CA ASP A 20 3.49 -7.15 -8.98
C ASP A 20 2.52 -7.93 -9.86
N VAL A 21 2.55 -7.62 -11.15
CA VAL A 21 1.61 -8.15 -12.13
C VAL A 21 2.35 -9.13 -13.01
N ARG A 22 1.86 -10.37 -13.05
CA ARG A 22 2.34 -11.40 -13.96
C ARG A 22 1.24 -11.90 -14.86
N VAL A 23 1.59 -12.23 -16.10
CA VAL A 23 0.66 -12.69 -17.12
C VAL A 23 1.15 -14.02 -17.67
N GLU A 24 0.24 -14.95 -17.87
CA GLU A 24 0.55 -16.21 -18.53
C GLU A 24 0.58 -16.02 -20.05
N ILE A 25 1.73 -16.30 -20.68
CA ILE A 25 1.94 -16.28 -22.13
C ILE A 25 2.58 -17.62 -22.51
N ASP A 26 1.90 -18.37 -23.37
CA ASP A 26 2.37 -19.66 -23.89
C ASP A 26 2.81 -20.67 -22.81
N GLY A 27 2.14 -20.64 -21.64
CA GLY A 27 2.41 -21.52 -20.50
C GLY A 27 3.47 -21.01 -19.52
N GLU A 28 4.05 -19.84 -19.78
CA GLU A 28 5.03 -19.19 -18.90
C GLU A 28 4.45 -17.93 -18.23
N TRP A 29 4.78 -17.73 -16.95
CA TRP A 29 4.41 -16.52 -16.21
C TRP A 29 5.49 -15.47 -16.38
N VAL A 30 5.17 -14.41 -17.13
CA VAL A 30 6.08 -13.28 -17.38
C VAL A 30 5.65 -12.03 -16.62
N GLY A 31 6.58 -11.11 -16.36
CA GLY A 31 6.29 -9.85 -15.68
C GLY A 31 5.48 -8.88 -16.55
N ALA A 32 4.97 -7.82 -15.92
CA ALA A 32 4.17 -6.78 -16.57
C ALA A 32 4.85 -6.14 -17.79
N GLU A 33 6.17 -5.90 -17.70
CA GLU A 33 6.99 -5.34 -18.77
C GLU A 33 7.02 -6.28 -19.99
N ASP A 34 7.47 -7.51 -19.79
CA ASP A 34 7.55 -8.53 -20.84
C ASP A 34 6.19 -8.78 -21.49
N ALA A 35 5.12 -8.85 -20.68
CA ALA A 35 3.77 -8.98 -21.18
C ALA A 35 3.37 -7.80 -22.09
N ALA A 36 3.69 -6.57 -21.70
CA ALA A 36 3.38 -5.37 -22.47
C ALA A 36 4.24 -5.22 -23.75
N HIS A 37 5.37 -5.93 -23.84
CA HIS A 37 6.17 -6.00 -25.05
C HIS A 37 5.60 -6.96 -26.09
N VAL A 38 4.99 -8.06 -25.65
CA VAL A 38 4.52 -9.14 -26.52
C VAL A 38 3.03 -9.00 -26.88
N LEU A 39 2.20 -8.52 -25.95
CA LEU A 39 0.76 -8.40 -26.15
C LEU A 39 0.36 -7.08 -26.82
N SER A 40 -0.84 -7.07 -27.40
CA SER A 40 -1.41 -5.91 -28.08
C SER A 40 -1.82 -4.84 -27.08
N ARG A 41 -1.75 -3.58 -27.52
CA ARG A 41 -2.22 -2.44 -26.75
C ARG A 41 -3.61 -2.00 -27.22
N PRO A 42 -4.46 -1.46 -26.33
CA PRO A 42 -4.23 -1.32 -24.89
C PRO A 42 -4.34 -2.67 -24.15
N LEU A 43 -3.52 -2.83 -23.09
CA LEU A 43 -3.46 -4.02 -22.26
C LEU A 43 -3.90 -3.66 -20.83
N PHE A 44 -4.95 -4.30 -20.33
CA PHE A 44 -5.46 -4.08 -18.98
C PHE A 44 -5.34 -5.34 -18.13
N VAL A 45 -5.19 -5.17 -16.81
CA VAL A 45 -5.32 -6.27 -15.86
C VAL A 45 -6.48 -6.00 -14.92
N ILE A 46 -7.44 -6.94 -14.89
CA ILE A 46 -8.70 -6.83 -14.17
C ILE A 46 -8.93 -8.12 -13.37
N THR A 47 -9.28 -7.99 -12.09
CA THR A 47 -9.71 -9.11 -11.24
C THR A 47 -11.17 -8.90 -10.79
N ALA A 48 -11.77 -9.96 -10.25
CA ALA A 48 -13.03 -9.91 -9.51
C ALA A 48 -12.87 -10.44 -8.07
N TRP A 49 -11.63 -10.66 -7.63
CA TRP A 49 -11.33 -11.05 -6.26
C TRP A 49 -11.52 -9.87 -5.31
N ASN A 50 -11.94 -10.17 -4.08
CA ASN A 50 -12.02 -9.20 -2.96
C ASN A 50 -12.60 -7.82 -3.35
N PRO A 51 -13.85 -7.76 -3.86
CA PRO A 51 -14.51 -6.50 -4.16
C PRO A 51 -14.45 -5.54 -2.96
N TYR A 52 -14.21 -4.26 -3.23
CA TYR A 52 -14.02 -3.20 -2.23
C TYR A 52 -12.87 -3.45 -1.24
N SER A 53 -11.88 -4.25 -1.65
CA SER A 53 -10.78 -4.70 -0.79
C SER A 53 -11.26 -5.51 0.44
N GLU A 54 -12.46 -6.09 0.37
CA GLU A 54 -13.00 -6.95 1.42
C GLU A 54 -12.62 -8.41 1.16
N LYS A 55 -12.01 -9.07 2.16
CA LYS A 55 -11.54 -10.45 2.02
C LYS A 55 -12.72 -11.41 1.85
N MET A 56 -12.77 -12.08 0.70
CA MET A 56 -13.79 -13.08 0.37
C MET A 56 -13.22 -14.50 0.45
N SER A 57 -14.12 -15.49 0.50
CA SER A 57 -13.71 -16.90 0.38
C SER A 57 -13.18 -17.20 -1.03
N ALA A 58 -12.20 -18.10 -1.15
CA ALA A 58 -11.65 -18.53 -2.44
C ALA A 58 -12.74 -19.02 -3.42
N LYS A 59 -13.77 -19.71 -2.92
CA LYS A 59 -14.91 -20.16 -3.74
C LYS A 59 -15.72 -18.99 -4.30
N ALA A 60 -15.99 -17.97 -3.48
CA ALA A 60 -16.71 -16.77 -3.92
C ALA A 60 -15.90 -15.98 -4.95
N ASN A 61 -14.60 -15.80 -4.69
CA ASN A 61 -13.67 -15.17 -5.62
C ASN A 61 -13.62 -15.92 -6.96
N ALA A 62 -13.51 -17.25 -6.95
CA ALA A 62 -13.51 -18.06 -8.17
C ALA A 62 -14.83 -17.95 -8.97
N VAL A 63 -15.99 -17.85 -8.30
CA VAL A 63 -17.28 -17.61 -8.97
C VAL A 63 -17.29 -16.24 -9.63
N ALA A 64 -16.89 -15.19 -8.91
CA ALA A 64 -16.84 -13.82 -9.43
C ALA A 64 -15.86 -13.71 -10.60
N ASN A 65 -14.70 -14.35 -10.51
CA ASN A 65 -13.68 -14.31 -11.57
C ASN A 65 -14.13 -15.05 -12.84
N ARG A 66 -14.87 -16.17 -12.72
CA ARG A 66 -15.50 -16.81 -13.88
C ARG A 66 -16.53 -15.92 -14.56
N GLU A 67 -17.32 -15.18 -13.77
CA GLU A 67 -18.29 -14.24 -14.33
C GLU A 67 -17.58 -13.07 -15.03
N LEU A 68 -16.53 -12.50 -14.45
CA LEU A 68 -15.68 -11.50 -15.11
C LEU A 68 -15.16 -12.01 -16.46
N ARG A 69 -14.61 -13.24 -16.50
CA ARG A 69 -14.15 -13.85 -17.75
C ARG A 69 -15.27 -13.94 -18.79
N ARG A 70 -16.46 -14.35 -18.39
CA ARG A 70 -17.63 -14.43 -19.28
C ARG A 70 -18.00 -13.05 -19.85
N ARG A 71 -17.96 -12.01 -19.03
CA ARG A 71 -18.24 -10.62 -19.45
C ARG A 71 -17.17 -10.12 -20.42
N LEU A 72 -15.90 -10.40 -20.17
CA LEU A 72 -14.79 -10.03 -21.05
C LEU A 72 -14.93 -10.70 -22.43
N LEU A 73 -15.20 -12.00 -22.47
CA LEU A 73 -15.42 -12.72 -23.73
C LEU A 73 -16.64 -12.20 -24.51
N ALA A 74 -17.71 -11.82 -23.80
CA ALA A 74 -18.90 -11.21 -24.43
C ALA A 74 -18.65 -9.81 -25.02
N MET A 75 -17.49 -9.21 -24.74
CA MET A 75 -17.03 -7.95 -25.35
C MET A 75 -16.02 -8.16 -26.48
N ASP A 76 -15.85 -9.41 -26.95
CA ASP A 76 -14.85 -9.81 -27.94
C ASP A 76 -13.41 -9.48 -27.52
N ALA A 77 -13.16 -9.47 -26.21
CA ALA A 77 -11.82 -9.23 -25.67
C ALA A 77 -10.96 -10.51 -25.76
N THR A 78 -9.67 -10.33 -26.04
CA THR A 78 -8.68 -11.42 -25.85
C THR A 78 -8.29 -11.46 -24.38
N VAL A 79 -8.39 -12.63 -23.76
CA VAL A 79 -8.24 -12.81 -22.32
C VAL A 79 -7.18 -13.86 -22.01
N ARG A 80 -6.16 -13.49 -21.23
CA ARG A 80 -5.15 -14.40 -20.67
C ARG A 80 -5.21 -14.41 -19.15
N PRO A 81 -4.87 -15.52 -18.48
CA PRO A 81 -4.67 -15.53 -17.05
C PRO A 81 -3.60 -14.51 -16.64
N ALA A 82 -3.88 -13.81 -15.55
CA ALA A 82 -2.93 -12.92 -14.91
C ALA A 82 -3.00 -13.12 -13.39
N ILE A 83 -1.99 -12.71 -12.66
CA ILE A 83 -1.94 -12.73 -11.20
C ILE A 83 -1.41 -11.37 -10.74
N GLY A 84 -2.10 -10.77 -9.77
CA GLY A 84 -1.57 -9.67 -8.98
C GLY A 84 -1.07 -10.20 -7.64
N THR A 85 0.17 -9.90 -7.28
CA THR A 85 0.77 -10.26 -5.99
C THR A 85 1.14 -9.02 -5.20
N ASP A 86 0.92 -9.08 -3.89
CA ASP A 86 1.52 -8.12 -2.97
C ASP A 86 2.99 -8.52 -2.76
N PRO A 87 3.97 -7.66 -3.07
CA PRO A 87 5.39 -7.99 -2.89
C PRO A 87 5.77 -8.20 -1.41
N ASN A 88 4.93 -7.79 -0.46
CA ASN A 88 5.21 -7.87 0.98
C ASN A 88 4.53 -9.04 1.69
N SER A 89 3.74 -9.86 0.99
CA SER A 89 3.04 -10.97 1.60
C SER A 89 2.85 -12.14 0.63
N ASP A 90 2.41 -13.29 1.13
CA ASP A 90 2.03 -14.44 0.29
C ASP A 90 0.68 -14.23 -0.42
N TRP A 91 0.12 -13.02 -0.35
CA TRP A 91 -1.17 -12.70 -0.95
C TRP A 91 -1.07 -12.62 -2.48
N SER A 92 -1.98 -13.32 -3.16
CA SER A 92 -2.12 -13.29 -4.61
C SER A 92 -3.60 -13.31 -5.02
N GLU A 93 -3.91 -12.63 -6.11
CA GLU A 93 -5.24 -12.58 -6.70
C GLU A 93 -5.19 -13.03 -8.16
N GLU A 94 -5.99 -14.05 -8.49
CA GLU A 94 -6.22 -14.40 -9.88
C GLU A 94 -6.90 -13.24 -10.60
N SER A 95 -6.44 -12.94 -11.81
CA SER A 95 -6.89 -11.82 -12.62
C SER A 95 -6.83 -12.19 -14.10
N PHE A 96 -7.15 -11.24 -14.96
CA PHE A 96 -7.06 -11.41 -16.41
C PHE A 96 -6.31 -10.26 -17.05
N ALA A 97 -5.36 -10.59 -17.91
CA ALA A 97 -4.80 -9.67 -18.88
C ALA A 97 -5.74 -9.60 -20.10
N VAL A 98 -6.12 -8.39 -20.48
CA VAL A 98 -7.21 -8.12 -21.41
C VAL A 98 -6.75 -7.18 -22.52
N GLU A 99 -6.89 -7.62 -23.77
CA GLU A 99 -6.69 -6.83 -24.97
C GLU A 99 -8.03 -6.54 -25.68
N GLY A 100 -8.05 -5.56 -26.58
CA GLY A 100 -9.20 -5.32 -27.48
C GLY A 100 -10.35 -4.48 -26.89
N ILE A 101 -10.23 -4.01 -25.64
CA ILE A 101 -11.18 -3.07 -25.02
C ILE A 101 -10.49 -1.74 -24.70
N GLY A 102 -11.23 -0.63 -24.68
CA GLY A 102 -10.68 0.68 -24.29
C GLY A 102 -10.81 0.96 -22.79
N ARG A 103 -10.03 1.93 -22.27
CA ARG A 103 -10.02 2.36 -20.86
C ARG A 103 -11.41 2.52 -20.24
N LYS A 104 -12.35 3.13 -20.97
CA LYS A 104 -13.72 3.35 -20.49
C LYS A 104 -14.45 2.04 -20.18
N LYS A 105 -14.32 1.03 -21.05
CA LYS A 105 -14.94 -0.30 -20.85
C LYS A 105 -14.23 -1.04 -19.71
N ALA A 106 -12.90 -1.00 -19.69
CA ALA A 106 -12.09 -1.65 -18.65
C ALA A 106 -12.41 -1.10 -17.25
N ARG A 107 -12.40 0.22 -17.06
CA ARG A 107 -12.79 0.88 -15.80
C ARG A 107 -14.25 0.60 -15.43
N GLY A 108 -15.14 0.54 -16.43
CA GLY A 108 -16.54 0.18 -16.25
C GLY A 108 -16.71 -1.22 -15.66
N LEU A 109 -15.95 -2.20 -16.17
CA LEU A 109 -15.92 -3.56 -15.61
C LEU A 109 -15.34 -3.58 -14.20
N GLY A 110 -14.20 -2.93 -13.96
CA GLY A 110 -13.64 -2.85 -12.60
C GLY A 110 -14.68 -2.32 -11.60
N LYS A 111 -15.41 -1.25 -11.97
CA LYS A 111 -16.50 -0.72 -11.16
C LYS A 111 -17.67 -1.70 -10.97
N GLU A 112 -18.08 -2.41 -12.03
CA GLU A 112 -19.16 -3.43 -11.99
C GLU A 112 -18.81 -4.55 -11.00
N PHE A 113 -17.54 -4.96 -10.95
CA PHE A 113 -17.03 -6.00 -10.06
C PHE A 113 -16.53 -5.46 -8.71
N GLY A 114 -16.82 -4.20 -8.37
CA GLY A 114 -16.53 -3.62 -7.06
C GLY A 114 -15.07 -3.24 -6.82
N HIS A 115 -14.25 -3.13 -7.86
CA HIS A 115 -12.86 -2.72 -7.73
C HIS A 115 -12.67 -1.22 -7.58
N HIS A 116 -11.68 -0.82 -6.78
CA HIS A 116 -11.24 0.56 -6.67
C HIS A 116 -10.39 1.01 -7.84
N ALA A 117 -9.60 0.10 -8.43
CA ALA A 117 -8.73 0.37 -9.55
C ALA A 117 -8.51 -0.87 -10.43
N ILE A 118 -7.98 -0.65 -11.63
CA ILE A 118 -7.44 -1.67 -12.53
C ILE A 118 -6.06 -1.25 -13.01
N PHE A 119 -5.30 -2.16 -13.60
CA PHE A 119 -4.02 -1.83 -14.22
C PHE A 119 -4.16 -1.63 -15.72
N GLU A 120 -3.40 -0.69 -16.26
CA GLU A 120 -3.04 -0.62 -17.67
C GLU A 120 -1.53 -0.78 -17.78
N LEU A 121 -1.11 -1.71 -18.64
CA LEU A 121 0.30 -1.99 -18.88
C LEU A 121 0.72 -1.34 -20.19
N THR A 122 1.79 -0.54 -20.14
CA THR A 122 2.52 -0.05 -21.31
C THR A 122 3.91 -0.69 -21.33
N ARG A 123 4.71 -0.42 -22.37
CA ARG A 123 6.08 -0.95 -22.43
C ARG A 123 6.99 -0.30 -21.40
N GLU A 124 6.62 0.88 -20.92
CA GLU A 124 7.43 1.68 -20.01
C GLU A 124 6.88 1.67 -18.59
N GLU A 125 5.56 1.55 -18.43
CA GLU A 125 4.85 1.83 -17.19
C GLU A 125 3.80 0.78 -16.82
N GLN A 126 3.65 0.54 -15.51
CA GLN A 126 2.42 0.04 -14.91
C GLN A 126 1.60 1.24 -14.43
N ILE A 127 0.41 1.40 -14.99
CA ILE A 127 -0.51 2.50 -14.69
C ILE A 127 -1.69 1.95 -13.89
N VAL A 128 -2.00 2.58 -12.76
CA VAL A 128 -3.19 2.28 -11.95
C VAL A 128 -4.28 3.26 -12.31
N LEU A 129 -5.42 2.75 -12.79
CA LEU A 129 -6.58 3.55 -13.17
C LEU A 129 -7.71 3.38 -12.15
N GLY A 130 -8.10 4.46 -11.46
CA GLY A 130 -9.23 4.44 -10.55
C GLY A 130 -10.54 4.08 -11.25
N CYS A 131 -11.27 3.08 -10.76
CA CYS A 131 -12.59 2.69 -11.28
C CYS A 131 -13.71 3.60 -10.76
N THR A 132 -13.49 4.22 -9.60
CA THR A 132 -14.33 5.26 -9.01
C THR A 132 -13.52 6.53 -8.79
N GLY A 133 -14.06 7.68 -9.17
CA GLY A 133 -13.32 8.95 -9.19
C GLY A 133 -12.41 9.08 -10.42
N ASP A 134 -11.72 10.21 -10.53
CA ASP A 134 -10.78 10.49 -11.62
C ASP A 134 -9.36 10.63 -11.07
N TRP A 135 -8.73 9.48 -10.84
CA TRP A 135 -7.35 9.42 -10.35
C TRP A 135 -6.56 8.37 -11.15
N THR A 136 -5.25 8.60 -11.24
CA THR A 136 -4.31 7.73 -11.93
C THR A 136 -2.96 7.83 -11.24
N GLU A 137 -2.35 6.68 -10.95
CA GLU A 137 -0.96 6.59 -10.52
C GLU A 137 -0.17 5.78 -11.55
N ARG A 138 1.16 5.95 -11.59
CA ARG A 138 2.02 5.23 -12.53
C ARG A 138 3.41 4.97 -11.96
N ARG A 139 4.00 3.85 -12.35
CA ARG A 139 5.40 3.52 -12.05
C ARG A 139 6.07 2.98 -13.31
N LEU A 140 7.37 3.21 -13.44
CA LEU A 140 8.18 2.50 -14.41
C LEU A 140 8.26 1.01 -14.05
N HIS A 141 8.49 0.16 -15.05
CA HIS A 141 8.85 -1.24 -14.81
C HIS A 141 10.21 -1.36 -14.11
N GLY A 142 10.48 -2.55 -13.57
CA GLY A 142 11.69 -2.85 -12.79
C GLY A 142 11.39 -3.03 -11.29
N PRO A 143 12.45 -3.23 -10.47
CA PRO A 143 12.33 -3.46 -9.04
C PRO A 143 11.73 -2.22 -8.36
N TRP A 144 10.41 -2.24 -8.22
CA TRP A 144 9.64 -1.26 -7.47
C TRP A 144 9.30 -1.90 -6.14
N SER A 145 9.84 -1.33 -5.07
CA SER A 145 9.54 -1.72 -3.70
C SER A 145 8.95 -0.49 -3.02
N PRO A 146 7.69 -0.53 -2.54
CA PRO A 146 7.26 0.42 -1.53
C PRO A 146 7.96 0.08 -0.20
N SER A 147 8.48 -1.15 -0.10
CA SER A 147 9.09 -1.71 1.08
C SER A 147 10.40 -0.98 1.32
N PRO A 148 10.56 -0.43 2.53
CA PRO A 148 11.79 0.20 2.96
C PRO A 148 13.02 -0.64 2.61
N GLN A 149 14.01 0.01 2.01
CA GLN A 149 15.27 -0.65 1.68
C GLN A 149 16.18 -0.68 2.91
N SER A 150 17.05 -1.70 3.00
CA SER A 150 18.12 -1.70 4.01
C SER A 150 18.96 -0.43 3.86
N GLY A 151 18.95 0.43 4.88
CA GLY A 151 19.61 1.72 4.86
C GLY A 151 18.70 2.93 4.61
N ASP A 152 17.42 2.73 4.30
CA ASP A 152 16.47 3.84 4.22
C ASP A 152 16.28 4.48 5.61
N ASP A 153 16.31 5.80 5.65
CA ASP A 153 15.85 6.57 6.80
C ASP A 153 14.34 6.87 6.68
N LEU A 154 13.69 7.30 7.76
CA LEU A 154 12.24 7.54 7.79
C LEU A 154 11.80 8.49 6.68
N ARG A 155 12.59 9.49 6.30
CA ARG A 155 12.22 10.45 5.25
C ARG A 155 12.14 9.73 3.90
N MET A 156 13.12 8.87 3.62
CA MET A 156 13.14 8.04 2.42
C MET A 156 11.97 7.07 2.40
N VAL A 157 11.71 6.38 3.51
CA VAL A 157 10.59 5.42 3.61
C VAL A 157 9.25 6.13 3.49
N VAL A 158 9.01 7.22 4.23
CA VAL A 158 7.75 7.98 4.16
C VAL A 158 7.54 8.54 2.76
N LYS A 159 8.57 9.13 2.14
CA LYS A 159 8.46 9.63 0.76
C LYS A 159 8.18 8.51 -0.24
N ARG A 160 8.80 7.34 -0.07
CA ARG A 160 8.58 6.18 -0.93
C ARG A 160 7.17 5.62 -0.78
N VAL A 161 6.73 5.42 0.45
CA VAL A 161 5.45 4.77 0.80
C VAL A 161 4.26 5.68 0.64
N THR A 162 4.41 6.97 0.97
CA THR A 162 3.29 7.93 1.02
C THR A 162 3.44 9.07 0.03
N GLY A 163 4.64 9.31 -0.49
CA GLY A 163 4.94 10.46 -1.35
C GLY A 163 5.04 11.80 -0.61
N LEU A 164 5.14 11.79 0.72
CA LEU A 164 5.30 12.98 1.56
C LEU A 164 6.76 13.28 1.87
N ASP A 165 7.10 14.56 1.90
CA ASP A 165 8.39 15.03 2.41
C ASP A 165 8.33 15.23 3.92
N VAL A 166 9.32 14.66 4.63
CA VAL A 166 9.47 14.81 6.08
C VAL A 166 10.53 15.86 6.38
N ASP A 167 10.26 16.74 7.35
CA ASP A 167 11.20 17.79 7.76
C ASP A 167 12.56 17.17 8.17
N PRO A 168 13.69 17.65 7.61
CA PRO A 168 15.01 17.12 7.90
C PRO A 168 15.48 17.31 9.36
N HIS A 169 14.85 18.17 10.16
CA HIS A 169 15.22 18.42 11.55
C HIS A 169 14.76 17.30 12.51
N TYR A 170 13.98 16.34 12.05
CA TYR A 170 13.63 15.17 12.84
C TYR A 170 14.81 14.20 12.93
N VAL A 171 15.72 14.42 13.88
CA VAL A 171 16.99 13.67 13.99
C VAL A 171 16.80 12.15 14.06
N ARG A 172 15.78 11.66 14.79
CA ARG A 172 15.47 10.22 14.87
C ARG A 172 14.87 9.66 13.58
N ALA A 173 14.23 10.51 12.77
CA ALA A 173 13.78 10.13 11.43
C ALA A 173 14.97 9.82 10.51
N SER A 174 16.15 10.37 10.79
CA SER A 174 17.37 10.13 10.01
C SER A 174 18.10 8.82 10.38
N ALA A 175 17.61 8.06 11.37
CA ALA A 175 18.14 6.72 11.65
C ALA A 175 17.81 5.78 10.48
N ILE A 176 18.67 4.81 10.21
CA ILE A 176 18.46 3.82 9.13
C ILE A 176 17.62 2.64 9.63
N GLY A 177 16.91 1.96 8.71
CA GLY A 177 16.18 0.74 9.03
C GLY A 177 14.74 0.97 9.48
N TRP A 178 14.14 2.09 9.06
CA TRP A 178 12.70 2.27 9.23
C TRP A 178 11.94 1.30 8.34
N VAL A 179 10.88 0.73 8.88
CA VAL A 179 9.95 -0.15 8.18
C VAL A 179 8.52 0.39 8.20
N HIS A 180 7.76 0.15 7.14
CA HIS A 180 6.33 0.51 7.07
C HIS A 180 5.48 -0.69 7.46
N GLY A 181 4.45 -0.45 8.28
CA GLY A 181 3.55 -1.46 8.85
C GLY A 181 2.14 -1.48 8.33
N ASP A 182 1.96 -0.92 7.13
CA ASP A 182 0.68 -0.61 6.52
C ASP A 182 -0.20 0.33 7.35
N GLY A 183 -1.38 0.62 6.81
CA GLY A 183 -2.40 1.42 7.47
C GLY A 183 -2.84 0.78 8.79
N LEU A 184 -2.80 1.57 9.86
CA LEU A 184 -3.20 1.17 11.22
C LEU A 184 -4.71 0.93 11.37
N GLY A 185 -5.52 1.46 10.44
CA GLY A 185 -6.98 1.55 10.60
C GLY A 185 -7.41 2.52 11.72
N ALA A 186 -6.45 3.17 12.39
CA ALA A 186 -6.69 4.15 13.43
C ALA A 186 -6.91 5.54 12.81
N PRO A 187 -7.90 6.31 13.29
CA PRO A 187 -8.20 7.62 12.74
C PRO A 187 -7.16 8.67 13.15
N CYS A 188 -6.80 9.52 12.21
CA CYS A 188 -6.02 10.72 12.43
C CYS A 188 -6.79 11.67 13.37
N PRO A 189 -6.14 12.21 14.41
CA PRO A 189 -6.80 13.13 15.34
C PRO A 189 -7.22 14.46 14.68
N GLY A 190 -6.60 14.84 13.56
CA GLY A 190 -6.94 16.04 12.81
C GLY A 190 -8.15 15.84 11.89
N CYS A 191 -8.05 14.94 10.91
CA CYS A 191 -9.03 14.79 9.85
C CYS A 191 -9.89 13.51 9.93
N GLY A 192 -9.58 12.59 10.84
CA GLY A 192 -10.27 11.30 10.96
C GLY A 192 -9.88 10.23 9.93
N SER A 193 -9.05 10.55 8.95
CA SER A 193 -8.54 9.59 7.96
C SER A 193 -7.61 8.54 8.58
N GLY A 194 -7.35 7.43 7.88
CA GLY A 194 -6.43 6.40 8.38
C GLY A 194 -5.00 6.91 8.55
N LEU A 195 -4.33 6.49 9.63
CA LEU A 195 -2.90 6.70 9.84
C LEU A 195 -2.08 5.53 9.28
N GLU A 196 -0.93 5.86 8.68
CA GLU A 196 0.13 4.92 8.33
C GLU A 196 1.10 4.75 9.51
N LEU A 197 1.58 3.53 9.75
CA LEU A 197 2.56 3.25 10.80
C LEU A 197 3.94 2.98 10.21
N PHE A 198 4.95 3.63 10.77
CA PHE A 198 6.36 3.35 10.51
C PHE A 198 7.03 3.02 11.83
N GLY A 199 8.00 2.11 11.83
CA GLY A 199 8.85 1.90 13.00
C GLY A 199 10.24 1.42 12.67
N CYS A 200 11.15 1.55 13.63
CA CYS A 200 12.57 1.26 13.46
C CYS A 200 13.12 0.67 14.75
N ASP A 201 13.76 -0.50 14.68
CA ASP A 201 14.47 -1.09 15.81
C ASP A 201 15.76 -0.32 16.09
N LEU A 202 15.95 0.03 17.36
CA LEU A 202 17.04 0.83 17.86
C LEU A 202 17.53 0.22 19.17
N GLU A 203 18.70 0.68 19.62
CA GLU A 203 19.28 0.28 20.89
C GLU A 203 19.51 1.53 21.75
N ALA A 204 19.12 1.46 23.03
CA ALA A 204 19.36 2.51 24.00
C ALA A 204 20.83 2.53 24.43
N LYS A 205 21.25 3.59 25.14
CA LYS A 205 22.65 3.71 25.60
C LYS A 205 23.09 2.60 26.54
N ASP A 206 22.14 1.99 27.25
CA ASP A 206 22.36 0.88 28.18
C ASP A 206 22.26 -0.49 27.50
N GLY A 207 22.10 -0.54 26.17
CA GLY A 207 21.96 -1.78 25.40
C GLY A 207 20.51 -2.29 25.31
N THR A 208 19.54 -1.60 25.91
CA THR A 208 18.14 -2.05 25.85
C THR A 208 17.58 -1.87 24.44
N PRO A 209 17.12 -2.93 23.76
CA PRO A 209 16.49 -2.81 22.46
C PRO A 209 15.12 -2.13 22.58
N TYR A 210 14.81 -1.24 21.65
CA TYR A 210 13.51 -0.59 21.57
C TYR A 210 13.14 -0.25 20.13
N ARG A 211 11.86 -0.19 19.82
CA ARG A 211 11.35 0.27 18.52
C ARG A 211 10.85 1.70 18.63
N ALA A 212 11.36 2.58 17.76
CA ALA A 212 10.77 3.90 17.51
C ALA A 212 9.56 3.77 16.60
N MET A 213 8.55 4.64 16.77
CA MET A 213 7.38 4.70 15.89
C MET A 213 7.11 6.11 15.39
N ALA A 214 6.64 6.19 14.15
CA ALA A 214 6.08 7.39 13.54
C ALA A 214 4.74 7.05 12.88
N PHE A 215 3.78 7.96 13.02
CA PHE A 215 2.45 7.86 12.44
C PHE A 215 2.33 8.93 11.37
N VAL A 216 1.84 8.58 10.18
CA VAL A 216 1.72 9.55 9.08
C VAL A 216 0.28 9.61 8.60
N CYS A 217 -0.29 10.81 8.60
CA CYS A 217 -1.57 11.09 7.98
C CYS A 217 -1.33 11.60 6.56
N THR A 218 -1.70 10.81 5.54
CA THR A 218 -1.48 11.21 4.14
C THR A 218 -2.35 12.37 3.69
N ASP A 219 -3.50 12.58 4.33
CA ASP A 219 -4.48 13.57 3.89
C ASP A 219 -4.19 14.97 4.45
N GLU A 220 -3.59 15.04 5.64
CA GLU A 220 -3.13 16.29 6.28
C GLU A 220 -1.63 16.51 6.07
N GLU A 221 -0.98 15.62 5.30
CA GLU A 221 0.47 15.62 5.08
C GLU A 221 1.27 15.72 6.40
N LEU A 222 0.76 15.06 7.44
CA LEU A 222 1.20 15.27 8.82
C LEU A 222 1.93 14.05 9.37
N LEU A 223 3.11 14.28 9.94
CA LEU A 223 3.83 13.30 10.74
C LEU A 223 3.56 13.53 12.22
N LEU A 224 3.12 12.47 12.91
CA LEU A 224 2.79 12.43 14.32
C LEU A 224 3.69 11.41 15.02
N TRP A 225 4.25 11.82 16.15
CA TRP A 225 4.93 10.91 17.07
C TRP A 225 3.92 10.24 18.01
N GLY A 226 4.35 9.18 18.68
CA GLY A 226 3.48 8.44 19.61
C GLY A 226 2.76 9.29 20.67
N HIS A 227 3.30 10.43 21.11
CA HIS A 227 2.65 11.33 22.10
C HIS A 227 1.50 12.10 21.49
N GLN A 228 1.58 12.36 20.19
CA GLN A 228 0.67 13.21 19.46
C GLN A 228 -0.56 12.43 18.98
N VAL A 229 -0.57 11.10 19.15
CA VAL A 229 -1.71 10.24 18.89
C VAL A 229 -2.33 9.75 20.21
N ASP A 230 -3.61 9.38 20.18
CA ASP A 230 -4.34 8.93 21.37
C ASP A 230 -3.79 7.58 21.91
N ALA A 231 -4.00 7.31 23.20
CA ALA A 231 -3.63 6.04 23.83
C ALA A 231 -4.25 4.82 23.12
N VAL A 232 -5.46 4.96 22.58
CA VAL A 232 -6.13 3.91 21.81
C VAL A 232 -5.35 3.61 20.52
N VAL A 233 -4.92 4.64 19.80
CA VAL A 233 -4.11 4.48 18.56
C VAL A 233 -2.80 3.79 18.87
N ARG A 234 -2.13 4.17 19.97
CA ARG A 234 -0.92 3.50 20.44
C ARG A 234 -1.18 2.04 20.78
N ALA A 235 -2.29 1.72 21.45
CA ALA A 235 -2.64 0.34 21.80
C ALA A 235 -2.87 -0.52 20.54
N VAL A 236 -3.55 0.01 19.52
CA VAL A 236 -3.75 -0.69 18.24
C VAL A 236 -2.39 -0.96 17.57
N ALA A 237 -1.51 0.04 17.52
CA ALA A 237 -0.14 -0.17 17.05
C ALA A 237 0.55 -1.28 17.86
N SER A 238 0.47 -1.21 19.19
CA SER A 238 1.09 -2.20 20.08
C SER A 238 0.59 -3.63 19.86
N THR A 239 -0.67 -3.82 19.47
CA THR A 239 -1.18 -5.16 19.15
C THR A 239 -0.64 -5.70 17.82
N ARG A 240 -0.34 -4.82 16.85
CA ARG A 240 0.00 -5.23 15.49
C ARG A 240 1.40 -5.82 15.37
N TRP A 241 2.40 -5.29 16.08
CA TRP A 241 3.76 -5.86 16.09
C TRP A 241 4.20 -6.37 17.47
N GLN A 242 3.25 -6.89 18.27
CA GLN A 242 3.53 -7.59 19.55
C GLN A 242 4.43 -6.80 20.51
N TYR A 243 4.04 -5.56 20.74
CA TYR A 243 4.86 -4.59 21.45
C TYR A 243 4.56 -4.56 22.95
N LEU A 244 5.55 -4.22 23.79
CA LEU A 244 5.32 -3.85 25.19
C LEU A 244 4.73 -2.44 25.32
N GLN A 245 4.18 -2.11 26.48
CA GLN A 245 3.59 -0.79 26.71
C GLN A 245 4.70 0.28 26.71
N ALA A 246 4.45 1.41 26.04
CA ALA A 246 5.42 2.50 25.87
C ALA A 246 6.01 2.96 27.21
N ARG A 247 7.34 3.04 27.29
CA ARG A 247 8.04 3.65 28.42
C ARG A 247 8.05 5.18 28.22
N ALA A 248 7.64 5.93 29.24
CA ALA A 248 7.87 7.37 29.29
C ALA A 248 9.38 7.72 29.40
N ASP A 249 10.23 6.73 29.66
CA ASP A 249 11.64 6.86 30.07
C ASP A 249 12.62 7.42 29.01
N ALA A 250 12.14 7.90 27.85
CA ALA A 250 12.93 8.85 27.04
C ALA A 250 13.00 10.26 27.71
N ASP A 251 12.21 10.51 28.75
CA ASP A 251 12.08 11.76 29.52
C ASP A 251 13.34 12.20 30.32
N GLY A 252 14.48 11.54 30.13
CA GLY A 252 15.76 12.03 30.66
C GLY A 252 16.25 13.35 30.04
N ARG A 253 15.61 13.85 28.97
CA ARG A 253 15.89 15.17 28.39
C ARG A 253 14.63 16.00 28.39
N GLY A 254 14.63 17.08 29.18
CA GLY A 254 13.45 17.88 29.48
C GLY A 254 12.65 18.37 28.27
N ARG A 255 11.36 18.62 28.53
CA ARG A 255 10.25 19.08 27.65
C ARG A 255 10.52 20.25 26.68
N ILE A 256 11.73 20.81 26.62
CA ILE A 256 12.04 22.06 25.89
C ILE A 256 12.75 21.79 24.55
N ASP A 257 13.31 20.60 24.34
CA ASP A 257 14.03 20.29 23.10
C ASP A 257 13.14 19.57 22.07
N ARG A 258 12.68 20.30 21.05
CA ARG A 258 11.85 19.80 19.96
C ARG A 258 12.53 18.74 19.07
N THR A 259 13.81 18.46 19.26
CA THR A 259 14.60 17.62 18.33
C THR A 259 14.66 16.12 18.69
N HIS A 260 14.08 15.67 19.83
CA HIS A 260 14.39 14.35 20.41
C HIS A 260 13.22 13.37 20.68
N TRP A 261 12.01 13.61 20.18
CA TRP A 261 10.83 12.85 20.63
C TRP A 261 10.38 11.79 19.62
N ALA A 262 10.90 10.57 19.75
CA ALA A 262 10.19 9.38 19.28
C ALA A 262 9.89 8.49 20.49
N TYR A 263 8.71 7.87 20.47
CA TYR A 263 8.26 6.96 21.51
C TYR A 263 9.11 5.70 21.45
N CYS A 264 9.68 5.30 22.58
CA CYS A 264 10.39 4.04 22.70
C CYS A 264 9.42 2.98 23.22
N ILE A 265 9.27 1.90 22.48
CA ILE A 265 8.63 0.69 22.99
C ILE A 265 9.69 -0.39 23.12
N GLU A 266 9.84 -0.97 24.31
CA GLU A 266 10.69 -2.14 24.50
C GLU A 266 10.13 -3.32 23.70
N LEU A 267 11.04 -4.06 23.06
CA LEU A 267 10.70 -5.33 22.44
C LEU A 267 10.55 -6.38 23.55
N ALA A 268 9.62 -7.32 23.39
CA ALA A 268 9.59 -8.50 24.26
C ALA A 268 10.77 -9.43 23.90
N ASP A 269 11.38 -10.04 24.92
CA ASP A 269 12.40 -11.10 24.76
C ASP A 269 11.85 -12.34 24.03
#